data_AF-A0A318UAF5-F1
#
_entry.id   AF-A0A318UAF5-F1
#
_cell.length_a   1.000
_cell.length_b   1.000
_cell.length_c   1.000
_cell.angle_alpha   90.00
_cell.angle_beta   90.00
_cell.angle_gamma   90.00
#
_symmetry.space_group_name_H-M   'P 1'
#
loop_
_entity.id
_entity.type
_entity.pdbx_description
1 polymer ?
#
loop_
_entity_poly.entity_id
_entity_poly.type
_entity_poly.pdbx_seq_one_letter_code
_entity_poly.pdbx_strand_id
1 'polypeptide(L)' 'MSNNSGSRNKLTVPGAEQALDQMKYEIAQEFGVQLGPEASSRANGSVGG' A
#
# COMPACT_ATOMS: atom_id res chain seq x y z
N MET A 1 -4.47 -26.02 1.84
CA MET A 1 -4.43 -24.70 2.51
C MET A 1 -3.70 -23.76 1.57
N SER A 2 -4.34 -22.69 1.10
CA SER A 2 -3.85 -21.86 0.00
C SER A 2 -2.64 -21.04 0.46
N ASN A 3 -1.48 -21.25 -0.15
CA ASN A 3 -0.28 -20.43 0.09
C ASN A 3 -0.56 -19.01 -0.41
N ASN A 4 -0.84 -18.09 0.50
CA ASN A 4 -0.82 -16.66 0.23
C ASN A 4 0.65 -16.24 0.04
N SER A 5 1.20 -16.50 -1.15
CA SER A 5 2.46 -15.88 -1.58
C SER A 5 2.20 -14.38 -1.65
N GLY A 6 2.56 -13.66 -0.59
CA GLY A 6 2.51 -12.20 -0.55
C GLY A 6 3.34 -11.64 -1.71
N SER A 7 2.66 -11.15 -2.75
CA SER A 7 3.29 -10.47 -3.87
C SER A 7 3.94 -9.20 -3.32
N ARG A 8 5.26 -9.24 -3.09
CA ARG A 8 6.04 -8.07 -2.75
C ARG A 8 6.34 -7.33 -4.05
N ASN A 9 5.59 -6.27 -4.33
CA ASN A 9 5.94 -5.36 -5.41
C ASN A 9 7.24 -4.65 -5.05
N LYS A 10 8.31 -4.94 -5.80
CA LYS A 10 9.59 -4.25 -5.67
C LYS A 10 9.56 -2.99 -6.50
N LEU A 11 10.07 -1.90 -5.93
CA LEU A 11 10.27 -0.64 -6.64
C LEU A 11 11.11 -0.88 -7.90
N THR A 12 10.55 -0.49 -9.05
CA THR A 12 11.22 -0.57 -10.35
C THR A 12 12.21 0.58 -10.52
N VAL A 13 11.90 1.74 -9.94
CA VAL A 13 12.71 2.96 -10.03
C VAL A 13 13.40 3.21 -8.68
N PRO A 14 14.75 3.18 -8.63
CA PRO A 14 15.49 3.54 -7.42
C PRO A 14 15.19 4.98 -6.99
N GLY A 15 14.93 5.21 -5.70
CA GLY A 15 14.66 6.53 -5.14
C GLY A 15 13.21 7.02 -5.25
N ALA A 16 12.30 6.24 -5.85
CA ALA A 16 10.88 6.61 -5.95
C ALA A 16 10.10 6.49 -4.62
N GLU A 17 10.71 5.98 -3.54
CA GLU A 17 10.06 5.72 -2.25
C GLU A 17 9.32 6.92 -1.69
N GLN A 18 9.98 8.08 -1.63
CA GLN A 18 9.39 9.27 -1.03
C GLN A 18 8.20 9.81 -1.81
N ALA A 19 8.23 9.71 -3.15
CA ALA A 19 7.14 10.13 -4.01
C ALA A 19 5.95 9.17 -3.90
N LEU A 20 6.22 7.87 -3.86
CA LEU A 20 5.18 6.84 -3.72
C LEU A 20 4.54 6.87 -2.33
N ASP A 21 5.28 7.17 -1.28
CA ASP A 21 4.71 7.33 0.06
C ASP A 21 3.77 8.54 0.14
N GLN A 22 4.16 9.68 -0.44
CA GLN A 22 3.26 10.84 -0.54
C GLN A 22 1.97 10.47 -1.30
N MET A 23 2.13 9.85 -2.47
CA MET A 23 1.00 9.41 -3.30
C MET A 23 0.08 8.42 -2.56
N LYS A 24 0.64 7.48 -1.78
CA LYS A 24 -0.15 6.55 -0.96
C LYS A 24 -1.02 7.28 0.06
N TYR A 25 -0.49 8.29 0.74
CA TYR A 25 -1.27 9.05 1.71
C TYR A 25 -2.35 9.91 1.03
N GLU A 26 -2.07 10.48 -0.14
CA GLU A 26 -3.05 11.19 -0.95
C GLU A 26 -4.22 10.27 -1.33
N ILE A 27 -3.94 9.10 -1.89
CA ILE A 27 -4.97 8.10 -2.28
C ILE A 27 -5.75 7.63 -1.05
N ALA A 28 -5.07 7.37 0.06
CA ALA A 28 -5.73 6.95 1.30
C ALA A 28 -6.70 8.01 1.82
N GLN A 29 -6.31 9.30 1.78
CA GLN A 29 -7.17 10.41 2.16
C GLN A 29 -8.37 10.56 1.21
N GLU A 30 -8.14 10.47 -0.10
CA GLU A 30 -9.21 10.55 -1.10
C GLU A 30 -10.26 9.45 -0.91
N PHE A 31 -9.84 8.24 -0.55
CA PHE A 31 -10.73 7.10 -0.39
C PHE A 31 -11.23 6.91 1.06
N GLY A 32 -10.87 7.81 1.98
CA GLY A 32 -11.26 7.72 3.39
C GLY A 32 -10.69 6.48 4.11
N VAL A 33 -9.56 5.96 3.64
CA VAL A 33 -8.89 4.77 4.18
C VAL A 33 -7.84 5.19 5.20
N GLN A 34 -7.91 4.60 6.39
CA GLN A 34 -6.85 4.75 7.39
C GLN A 34 -5.79 3.65 7.17
N LEU A 35 -4.58 4.08 6.84
CA LEU A 35 -3.42 3.20 6.71
C LEU A 35 -2.77 2.96 8.07
N GLY A 36 -2.32 1.73 8.31
CA GLY A 36 -1.59 1.42 9.53
C GLY A 36 -1.55 -0.07 9.86
N PRO A 37 -0.77 -0.46 10.89
CA PRO A 37 -0.65 -1.85 11.32
C PRO A 37 -1.97 -2.42 11.87
N GLU A 38 -2.82 -1.57 12.46
CA GLU A 38 -4.13 -1.96 13.01
C GLU A 38 -5.24 -1.97 11.96
N ALA A 39 -5.01 -1.42 10.77
CA ALA A 39 -5.97 -1.41 9.69
C ALA A 39 -6.03 -2.77 9.00
N SER A 40 -7.22 -3.15 8.53
CA SER A 40 -7.39 -4.45 7.84
C SER A 40 -6.46 -4.56 6.63
N SER A 41 -5.97 -5.78 6.36
CA SER A 41 -5.10 -6.02 5.19
C SER A 41 -5.77 -5.65 3.87
N ARG A 42 -7.10 -5.74 3.80
CA ARG A 42 -7.88 -5.29 2.63
C ARG A 42 -7.88 -3.77 2.48
N ALA A 43 -7.99 -3.02 3.59
CA ALA A 43 -7.93 -1.55 3.57
C ALA A 43 -6.52 -1.04 3.19
N ASN A 44 -5.47 -1.62 3.77
CA ASN A 44 -4.11 -1.30 3.34
C ASN A 44 -3.87 -1.70 1.87
N GLY A 45 -4.42 -2.85 1.46
CA GLY A 45 -4.33 -3.33 0.07
C GLY A 45 -5.09 -2.47 -0.94
N SER A 46 -6.17 -1.79 -0.57
CA SER A 46 -6.89 -0.93 -1.51
C SER A 46 -6.12 0.35 -1.92
N VAL A 47 -5.03 0.67 -1.24
CA VAL A 47 -4.20 1.86 -1.55
C VAL A 47 -2.93 1.49 -2.34
N GLY A 48 -2.40 0.27 -2.17
CA GLY A 48 -1.12 -0.13 -2.80
C GLY A 48 -1.10 -1.52 -3.44
N GLY A 49 -2.26 -2.17 -3.59
CA GLY A 49 -2.43 -3.50 -4.18
C GLY A 49 -2.21 -3.52 -5.69
#